data_AF-A0A916H2A1-F1
#
_entry.id   AF-A0A916H2A1-F1
#
_cell.length_a   1.000
_cell.length_b   1.000
_cell.length_c   1.000
_cell.angle_alpha   90.00
_cell.angle_beta   90.00
_cell.angle_gamma   90.00
#
_symmetry.space_group_name_H-M   'P 1'
#
loop_
_entity.id
_entity.type
_entity.pdbx_description
1 polymer ?
#
loop_
_entity_poly.entity_id
_entity_poly.type
_entity_poly.pdbx_seq_one_letter_code
_entity_poly.pdbx_strand_id
1 'polypeptide(L)'
;MMTRSAVNFAGLQKNPSVSQPESEEIGEVCISNISPAERRKRLLGGVIGFVIALVILAVLLASGADRLWRLPLFLLFFGAANGYFQWRDKT
;
A
#
# COMPACT_ATOMS: atom_id res chain seq x y z
N MET A 1 44.48 -3.70 -4.06
CA MET A 1 44.52 -5.11 -3.61
C MET A 1 43.10 -5.53 -3.28
N MET A 2 42.53 -6.65 -3.70
CA MET A 2 42.90 -7.73 -4.61
C MET A 2 41.58 -8.51 -4.86
N THR A 3 41.33 -8.84 -6.12
CA THR A 3 40.26 -9.68 -6.68
C THR A 3 40.18 -11.10 -6.11
N ARG A 4 38.97 -11.72 -6.24
CA ARG A 4 38.65 -13.12 -6.69
C ARG A 4 37.42 -13.62 -5.88
N SER A 5 36.22 -13.85 -6.42
CA SER A 5 35.77 -14.63 -7.59
C SER A 5 36.29 -16.07 -7.62
N ALA A 6 35.43 -17.03 -7.25
CA ALA A 6 35.19 -18.28 -8.00
C ALA A 6 34.18 -19.16 -7.22
N VAL A 7 32.97 -19.28 -7.77
CA VAL A 7 32.02 -20.36 -7.50
C VAL A 7 32.53 -21.62 -8.19
N ASN A 8 32.55 -22.76 -7.50
CA ASN A 8 32.62 -24.09 -8.12
C ASN A 8 32.02 -25.12 -7.17
N PHE A 9 30.81 -25.60 -7.46
CA PHE A 9 30.36 -26.90 -6.97
C PHE A 9 29.68 -27.63 -8.13
N ALA A 10 30.52 -28.33 -8.88
CA ALA A 10 30.09 -29.28 -9.89
C ALA A 10 29.63 -30.57 -9.18
N GLY A 11 28.36 -30.92 -9.42
CA GLY A 11 27.90 -32.28 -9.64
C GLY A 11 28.04 -33.28 -8.50
N LEU A 12 26.91 -33.66 -7.92
CA LEU A 12 26.60 -35.07 -7.65
C LEU A 12 25.10 -35.28 -7.77
N GLN A 13 24.73 -36.11 -8.75
CA GLN A 13 23.38 -36.57 -8.98
C GLN A 13 22.76 -37.18 -7.72
N LYS A 14 21.48 -36.90 -7.50
CA LYS A 14 20.52 -37.92 -7.10
C LYS A 14 19.13 -37.49 -7.56
N ASN A 15 18.63 -38.14 -8.61
CA ASN A 15 17.20 -38.17 -8.92
C ASN A 15 16.59 -39.34 -8.13
N PRO A 16 15.90 -39.11 -7.00
CA PRO A 16 14.85 -40.01 -6.58
C PRO A 16 13.58 -39.60 -7.33
N SER A 17 12.96 -40.59 -7.97
CA SER A 17 11.60 -40.51 -8.51
C SER A 17 10.65 -39.87 -7.49
N VAL A 18 10.25 -38.62 -7.74
CA VAL A 18 9.13 -38.00 -7.03
C VAL A 18 7.87 -38.62 -7.62
N SER A 19 7.36 -39.65 -6.95
CA SER A 19 5.97 -40.05 -7.07
C SER A 19 5.10 -38.83 -6.82
N GLN A 20 4.31 -38.41 -7.81
CA GLN A 20 3.26 -37.41 -7.62
C GLN A 20 2.23 -38.00 -6.65
N PRO A 21 2.04 -37.48 -5.42
CA PRO A 21 0.73 -37.57 -4.83
C PRO A 21 -0.11 -36.48 -5.49
N GLU A 22 -1.17 -36.94 -6.12
CA GLU A 22 -2.52 -36.38 -6.02
C GLU A 22 -2.62 -34.85 -6.05
N SER A 23 -3.35 -34.38 -7.06
CA SER A 23 -3.94 -33.05 -7.13
C SER A 23 -4.78 -32.75 -5.89
N GLU A 24 -4.13 -32.40 -4.79
CA GLU A 24 -4.71 -31.56 -3.78
C GLU A 24 -4.92 -30.22 -4.46
N GLU A 25 -6.18 -29.90 -4.70
CA GLU A 25 -6.67 -28.55 -4.89
C GLU A 25 -6.18 -27.73 -3.70
N ILE A 26 -4.94 -27.24 -3.76
CA ILE A 26 -4.38 -26.30 -2.80
C ILE A 26 -5.24 -25.06 -2.98
N GLY A 27 -6.33 -24.99 -2.22
CA GLY A 27 -7.22 -23.86 -2.17
C GLY A 27 -6.33 -22.63 -2.05
N GLU A 28 -6.32 -21.83 -3.10
CA GLU A 28 -5.39 -20.72 -3.30
C GLU A 28 -5.45 -19.85 -2.05
N VAL A 29 -4.48 -20.01 -1.15
CA VAL A 29 -4.45 -19.27 0.09
C VAL A 29 -4.17 -17.83 -0.31
N CYS A 30 -5.22 -17.01 -0.32
CA CYS A 30 -5.12 -15.62 -0.69
C CYS A 30 -4.34 -14.86 0.40
N ILE A 31 -3.01 -14.84 0.29
CA ILE A 31 -2.13 -14.08 1.17
C ILE A 31 -2.26 -12.60 0.78
N SER A 32 -2.98 -11.84 1.61
CA SER A 32 -3.09 -10.38 1.43
C SER A 32 -1.70 -9.73 1.52
N ASN A 33 -1.32 -8.94 0.51
CA ASN A 33 -0.06 -8.19 0.47
C ASN A 33 0.07 -7.18 1.63
N ILE A 34 -1.05 -6.74 2.20
CA ILE A 34 -1.08 -5.79 3.31
C ILE A 34 -1.84 -6.34 4.51
N SER A 35 -1.27 -6.09 5.68
CA SER A 35 -1.89 -6.44 6.95
C SER A 35 -3.11 -5.56 7.26
N PRO A 36 -4.08 -6.05 8.04
CA PRO A 36 -5.20 -5.23 8.51
C PRO A 36 -4.74 -3.98 9.29
N ALA A 37 -3.59 -4.07 9.99
CA ALA A 37 -3.01 -2.96 10.74
C ALA A 37 -2.50 -1.85 9.82
N GLU A 38 -1.80 -2.18 8.73
CA GLU A 38 -1.33 -1.19 7.75
C GLU A 38 -2.48 -0.53 7.01
N ARG A 39 -3.54 -1.28 6.72
CA ARG A 39 -4.75 -0.71 6.12
C ARG A 39 -5.41 0.33 7.03
N ARG A 40 -5.42 0.10 8.35
CA ARG A 40 -5.90 1.09 9.33
C ARG A 40 -5.05 2.36 9.33
N LYS A 41 -3.74 2.26 9.09
CA LYS A 41 -2.87 3.45 8.96
C LYS A 41 -3.26 4.31 7.76
N ARG A 42 -3.64 3.70 6.63
CA ARG A 42 -4.15 4.41 5.44
C ARG A 42 -5.45 5.15 5.72
N LEU A 43 -6.39 4.49 6.42
CA LEU A 43 -7.62 5.13 6.86
C LEU A 43 -7.33 6.32 7.78
N LEU A 44 -6.46 6.13 8.78
CA LEU A 44 -6.12 7.17 9.74
C LEU A 44 -5.48 8.38 9.04
N GLY A 45 -4.55 8.14 8.11
CA GLY A 45 -3.96 9.20 7.28
C GLY A 45 -5.02 9.95 6.46
N GLY A 46 -5.95 9.23 5.84
CA GLY A 46 -7.06 9.81 5.09
C GLY A 46 -7.97 10.69 5.97
N VAL A 47 -8.36 10.19 7.15
CA VAL A 47 -9.21 10.91 8.11
C VAL A 47 -8.50 12.17 8.63
N ILE A 48 -7.23 12.06 9.02
CA ILE A 48 -6.45 13.22 9.49
C ILE A 48 -6.35 14.27 8.38
N GLY A 49 -6.02 13.85 7.15
CA GLY A 49 -5.95 14.76 6.00
C GLY A 49 -7.28 15.44 5.70
N PHE A 50 -8.40 14.70 5.81
CA PHE A 50 -9.74 15.25 5.63
C PHE A 50 -10.08 16.32 6.68
N VAL A 51 -9.79 16.05 7.95
CA VAL A 51 -10.01 17.01 9.05
C VAL A 51 -9.18 18.28 8.84
N ILE A 52 -7.90 18.14 8.47
CA ILE A 52 -7.04 19.29 8.16
C ILE A 52 -7.62 20.11 7.01
N ALA A 53 -8.08 19.46 5.94
CA ALA A 53 -8.69 20.14 4.80
C ALA A 53 -9.96 20.91 5.20
N LEU A 54 -10.81 20.35 6.07
CA LEU A 54 -11.99 21.04 6.60
C LEU A 54 -11.62 22.26 7.45
N VAL A 55 -10.59 22.15 8.30
CA VAL A 55 -10.12 23.29 9.12
C VAL A 55 -9.61 24.42 8.23
N ILE A 56 -8.79 24.09 7.21
CA ILE A 56 -8.30 25.09 6.25
C ILE A 56 -9.47 25.75 5.52
N LEU A 57 -10.43 24.97 5.03
CA LEU A 57 -11.63 25.51 4.37
C LEU A 57 -12.39 26.47 5.28
N ALA A 58 -12.60 26.11 6.55
CA ALA A 58 -13.28 26.95 7.52
C ALA A 58 -12.55 28.29 7.71
N VAL A 59 -11.22 28.29 7.80
CA VAL A 59 -10.40 29.52 7.90
C VAL A 59 -10.53 30.38 6.64
N LEU A 60 -10.52 29.78 5.45
CA LEU A 60 -10.70 30.53 4.20
C LEU A 60 -12.09 31.18 4.11
N LEU A 61 -13.12 30.48 4.59
CA LEU A 61 -14.48 31.01 4.63
C LEU A 61 -14.60 32.16 5.65
N ALA A 62 -14.04 31.99 6.85
CA ALA A 62 -14.09 32.99 7.91
C ALA A 62 -13.29 34.27 7.60
N SER A 63 -12.18 34.14 6.86
CA SER A 63 -11.34 35.28 6.44
C SER A 63 -11.88 36.01 5.21
N GLY A 64 -12.89 35.48 4.52
CA GLY A 64 -13.39 36.05 3.27
C GLY A 64 -12.36 36.00 2.14
N ALA A 65 -11.42 35.06 2.20
CA ALA A 65 -10.38 34.90 1.18
C ALA A 65 -10.99 34.65 -0.20
N ASP A 66 -10.29 35.13 -1.24
CA ASP A 66 -10.73 34.95 -2.62
C ASP A 66 -10.97 33.47 -2.95
N ARG A 67 -11.93 33.21 -3.84
CA ARG A 67 -12.37 31.84 -4.18
C ARG A 67 -11.25 31.00 -4.77
N LEU A 68 -10.25 31.60 -5.41
CA LEU A 68 -9.11 30.89 -6.00
C LEU A 68 -8.25 30.19 -4.95
N TRP A 69 -8.22 30.69 -3.70
CA TRP A 69 -7.53 30.02 -2.59
C TRP A 69 -8.12 28.66 -2.23
N ARG A 70 -9.30 28.33 -2.75
CA ARG A 70 -9.93 27.02 -2.58
C ARG A 70 -9.41 25.97 -3.56
N LEU A 71 -8.63 26.34 -4.58
CA LEU A 71 -8.09 25.37 -5.55
C LEU A 71 -7.13 24.35 -4.91
N PRO A 72 -6.15 24.75 -4.07
CA PRO A 72 -5.26 23.78 -3.41
C PRO A 72 -5.99 22.79 -2.49
N LEU A 73 -7.16 23.17 -1.93
CA LEU A 73 -7.99 22.27 -1.13
C LEU A 73 -8.44 21.03 -1.91
N PHE A 74 -8.57 21.12 -3.24
CA PHE A 74 -8.88 19.96 -4.07
C PHE A 74 -7.84 18.84 -3.90
N LEU A 75 -6.55 19.18 -3.89
CA LEU A 75 -5.48 18.18 -3.72
C LEU A 75 -5.50 17.56 -2.33
N LEU A 76 -5.79 18.35 -1.30
CA LEU A 76 -5.92 17.87 0.08
C LEU A 76 -7.09 16.89 0.21
N PHE A 77 -8.27 17.26 -0.29
CA PHE A 77 -9.44 16.38 -0.28
C PHE A 77 -9.24 15.14 -1.13
N PHE A 78 -8.61 15.28 -2.30
CA PHE A 78 -8.28 14.15 -3.17
C PHE A 78 -7.36 13.15 -2.46
N GLY A 79 -6.26 13.61 -1.87
CA GLY A 79 -5.34 12.76 -1.12
C GLY A 79 -6.03 12.06 0.06
N ALA A 80 -6.84 12.80 0.82
CA ALA A 80 -7.61 12.25 1.93
C ALA A 80 -8.60 11.16 1.47
N ALA A 81 -9.32 11.40 0.37
CA ALA A 81 -10.26 10.46 -0.21
C ALA A 81 -9.57 9.18 -0.69
N ASN A 82 -8.40 9.30 -1.33
CA ASN A 82 -7.59 8.14 -1.74
C ASN A 82 -7.24 7.23 -0.56
N GLY A 83 -6.92 7.78 0.62
CA GLY A 83 -6.65 6.99 1.82
C GLY A 83 -7.86 6.19 2.30
N TYR A 84 -9.05 6.79 2.26
CA TYR A 84 -10.31 6.12 2.56
C TYR A 84 -10.64 5.02 1.54
N PHE A 85 -10.53 5.31 0.24
CA PHE A 85 -10.84 4.35 -0.81
C PHE A 85 -9.86 3.17 -0.82
N GLN A 86 -8.57 3.39 -0.58
CA GLN A 86 -7.61 2.28 -0.40
C GLN A 86 -7.99 1.38 0.78
N TRP A 87 -8.42 1.97 1.91
CA TRP A 87 -8.91 1.18 3.03
C TRP A 87 -10.17 0.38 2.69
N ARG A 88 -11.08 0.95 1.90
CA ARG A 88 -12.35 0.33 1.51
C ARG A 88 -12.14 -0.82 0.51
N ASP A 89 -11.33 -0.57 -0.51
CA ASP A 89 -11.12 -1.48 -1.64
C ASP A 89 -10.06 -2.55 -1.34
N LYS A 90 -9.49 -2.53 -0.12
CA LYS A 90 -8.59 -3.55 0.41
C LYS A 90 -7.24 -3.66 -0.32
N THR A 91 -6.83 -2.62 -1.03
CA THR A 91 -5.50 -2.49 -1.61
C THR A 91 -4.42 -2.30 -0.54
#